data_AF-X6D5J6-F1
#
_entry.id   AF-X6D5J6-F1
#
_cell.length_a   1.000
_cell.length_b   1.000
_cell.length_c   1.000
_cell.angle_alpha   90.00
_cell.angle_beta   90.00
_cell.angle_gamma   90.00
#
_symmetry.space_group_name_H-M   'P 1'
#
loop_
_entity.id
_entity.type
_entity.pdbx_description
1 polymer ?
#
loop_
_entity_poly.entity_id
_entity_poly.type
_entity_poly.pdbx_seq_one_letter_code
_entity_poly.pdbx_strand_id
1 'polypeptide(L)' 'MTIPDHARANFQTLLRAAADGNLALMECKDAATDELRYVICAAGRDGADFVFMPFGHLADGNPYDAYLPPSDTLPSSSQI' A
#
# COMPACT_ATOMS: atom_id res chain seq x y z
N MET A 1 -0.96 18.77 0.56
CA MET A 1 0.02 18.12 1.45
C MET A 1 0.99 17.30 0.60
N THR A 2 2.26 17.20 0.99
CA THR A 2 3.29 16.45 0.25
C THR A 2 3.43 15.05 0.84
N ILE A 3 3.47 14.03 -0.01
CA ILE A 3 3.72 12.64 0.39
C ILE A 3 5.16 12.51 0.92
N PRO A 4 5.38 11.93 2.12
CA PRO A 4 6.73 11.72 2.67
C PRO A 4 7.65 10.87 1.78
N ASP A 5 8.96 11.12 1.84
CA ASP A 5 9.95 10.44 0.98
C ASP A 5 9.98 8.92 1.18
N HIS A 6 9.86 8.44 2.42
CA HIS A 6 9.82 7.00 2.70
C HIS A 6 8.61 6.33 2.04
N ALA A 7 7.45 6.99 2.03
CA ALA A 7 6.24 6.47 1.39
C ALA A 7 6.42 6.41 -0.14
N ARG A 8 7.06 7.43 -0.73
CA ARG A 8 7.41 7.45 -2.16
C ARG A 8 8.39 6.33 -2.54
N ALA A 9 9.44 6.14 -1.74
CA ALA A 9 10.43 5.09 -1.97
C ALA A 9 9.80 3.69 -1.87
N ASN A 10 8.96 3.45 -0.86
CA ASN A 10 8.22 2.19 -0.73
C ASN A 10 7.31 1.94 -1.93
N PHE A 11 6.60 2.97 -2.40
CA PHE A 11 5.75 2.86 -3.59
C PHE A 11 6.56 2.52 -4.85
N GLN A 12 7.74 3.11 -5.04
CA GLN A 12 8.63 2.76 -6.16
C GLN A 12 9.10 1.31 -6.10
N THR A 13 9.45 0.81 -4.91
CA THR A 13 9.82 -0.60 -4.71
C THR A 13 8.64 -1.52 -5.03
N LEU A 14 7.43 -1.16 -4.60
CA LEU A 14 6.21 -1.91 -4.92
C LEU A 14 5.97 -1.99 -6.43
N LEU A 15 6.11 -0.88 -7.16
CA LEU A 15 5.96 -0.84 -8.62
C LEU A 15 6.96 -1.76 -9.32
N ARG A 16 8.22 -1.77 -8.87
CA ARG A 16 9.25 -2.65 -9.41
C ARG A 16 8.91 -4.12 -9.16
N ALA A 17 8.54 -4.47 -7.93
CA ALA A 17 8.14 -5.84 -7.60
C ALA A 17 6.92 -6.29 -8.42
N ALA A 18 5.95 -5.39 -8.66
CA ALA A 18 4.81 -5.66 -9.53
C ALA A 18 5.23 -5.94 -10.98
N ALA A 19 6.11 -5.11 -11.54
CA ALA A 19 6.63 -5.30 -12.89
C ALA A 19 7.38 -6.64 -13.05
N ASP A 20 8.08 -7.06 -12.00
CA ASP A 20 8.84 -8.30 -11.96
C ASP A 20 7.96 -9.53 -11.61
N GLY A 21 6.65 -9.36 -11.36
CA GLY A 21 5.73 -10.45 -10.98
C GLY A 21 5.94 -10.98 -9.55
N ASN A 22 6.62 -10.21 -8.70
CA ASN A 22 7.10 -10.59 -7.39
C ASN A 22 6.24 -10.01 -6.25
N LEU A 23 4.94 -9.78 -6.47
CA LEU A 23 4.03 -9.41 -5.40
C LEU A 23 3.46 -10.66 -4.73
N ALA A 24 3.36 -10.59 -3.40
CA ALA A 24 2.65 -11.56 -2.59
C ALA A 24 1.59 -10.87 -1.74
N LEU A 25 0.49 -11.57 -1.50
CA LEU A 25 -0.52 -11.20 -0.50
C LEU A 25 -0.41 -12.19 0.65
N MET A 26 -0.27 -11.68 1.87
CA MET A 26 -0.04 -12.49 3.06
C MET A 26 -1.00 -12.11 4.17
N GLU A 27 -1.54 -13.11 4.86
CA GLU A 27 -2.25 -12.91 6.12
C GLU A 27 -1.24 -12.68 7.24
N CYS A 28 -1.37 -11.56 7.94
CA CYS A 28 -0.50 -11.14 9.03
C CYS A 28 -1.34 -10.76 10.24
N LYS A 29 -0.71 -10.75 11.42
CA LYS A 29 -1.26 -10.06 12.59
C LYS A 29 -0.59 -8.70 12.73
N ASP A 30 -1.40 -7.66 12.94
CA ASP A 30 -0.87 -6.36 13.35
C ASP A 30 -0.12 -6.50 14.67
N ALA A 31 1.14 -6.07 14.72
CA ALA A 31 2.00 -6.31 15.86
C ALA A 31 1.57 -5.51 17.11
N ALA A 32 0.80 -4.44 16.95
CA ALA A 32 0.30 -3.62 18.05
C ALA A 32 -1.08 -4.07 18.53
N THR A 33 -1.96 -4.52 17.62
CA THR A 33 -3.36 -4.83 17.95
C THR A 33 -3.72 -6.32 17.91
N ASP A 34 -2.85 -7.19 17.40
CA ASP A 34 -3.09 -8.62 17.12
C ASP A 34 -4.21 -8.89 16.09
N GLU A 35 -4.73 -7.84 15.44
CA GLU A 35 -5.78 -7.97 14.43
C GLU A 35 -5.25 -8.60 13.15
N LEU A 36 -6.10 -9.39 12.50
CA LEU A 36 -5.79 -10.00 11.21
C LEU A 36 -5.77 -8.93 10.10
N ARG A 37 -4.70 -8.89 9.31
CA ARG A 37 -4.50 -7.96 8.20
C ARG A 37 -4.01 -8.71 6.96
N TYR A 38 -4.49 -8.32 5.79
CA TYR A 38 -3.99 -8.85 4.51
C TYR A 38 -2.96 -7.89 3.92
N VAL A 39 -1.68 -8.25 4.03
CA VAL A 39 -0.54 -7.37 3.73
C VAL A 39 0.00 -7.63 2.34
N ILE A 40 0.19 -6.55 1.58
CA ILE A 40 0.89 -6.55 0.29
C ILE A 40 2.39 -6.54 0.57
N CYS A 41 3.09 -7.52 0.00
CA CYS A 41 4.52 -7.69 0.15
C CYS A 41 5.23 -7.72 -1.22
N ALA A 42 6.45 -7.18 -1.29
CA ALA A 42 7.41 -7.65 -2.29
C ALA A 42 8.00 -8.97 -1.80
N ALA A 43 7.91 -10.00 -2.64
CA ALA A 43 8.59 -11.27 -2.45
C ALA A 43 9.97 -11.20 -3.11
N GLY A 44 10.99 -11.61 -2.37
CA GLY A 44 12.35 -11.77 -2.86
C GLY A 44 12.91 -13.12 -2.42
N ARG A 45 14.20 -13.31 -2.69
CA ARG A 45 14.96 -14.44 -2.17
C ARG A 45 16.20 -13.95 -1.44
N ASP A 46 16.52 -14.61 -0.35
CA ASP A 46 17.83 -14.55 0.29
C ASP A 46 18.38 -15.97 0.34
N GLY A 47 19.32 -16.26 -0.57
CA GLY A 47 19.78 -17.62 -0.82
C GLY A 47 18.64 -18.54 -1.28
N ALA A 48 18.34 -19.55 -0.46
CA ALA A 48 17.26 -20.52 -0.71
C ALA A 48 15.92 -20.10 -0.10
N ASP A 49 15.92 -19.08 0.77
CA ASP A 49 14.75 -18.65 1.53
C ASP A 49 13.98 -17.56 0.80
N PHE A 50 12.66 -17.55 0.99
CA PHE A 50 11.81 -16.44 0.56
C PHE A 50 11.80 -15.36 1.62
N VAL A 51 11.96 -14.11 1.18
CA VAL A 51 11.86 -12.94 2.05
C VAL A 51 10.68 -12.10 1.59
N PHE A 52 9.88 -11.62 2.54
CA PHE A 52 8.72 -10.79 2.27
C PHE A 52 8.91 -9.43 2.91
N MET A 53 8.91 -8.38 2.09
CA MET A 53 8.96 -7.00 2.56
C MET A 53 7.54 -6.42 2.56
N PRO A 54 6.91 -6.22 3.73
CA PRO A 54 5.55 -5.68 3.82
C PRO A 54 5.53 -4.18 3.53
N PHE A 55 4.58 -3.72 2.71
CA PHE A 55 4.40 -2.29 2.41
C PHE A 55 3.15 -1.68 3.06
N GLY A 56 2.11 -2.48 3.23
CA GLY A 56 0.83 -2.05 3.78
C GLY A 56 -0.22 -3.14 3.65
N HIS A 57 -1.34 -2.97 4.36
CA HIS A 57 -2.47 -3.90 4.28
C HIS A 57 -3.57 -3.37 3.36
N LEU A 58 -4.35 -4.29 2.80
CA LEU A 58 -5.60 -3.96 2.15
C LEU A 58 -6.57 -3.34 3.18
N ALA A 59 -7.49 -2.52 2.69
CA ALA A 59 -8.60 -2.07 3.52
C ALA A 59 -9.38 -3.31 4.03
N ASP A 60 -9.77 -3.33 5.30
CA ASP A 60 -10.50 -4.48 5.88
C ASP A 60 -11.90 -4.67 5.28
N GLY A 61 -12.35 -3.74 4.44
CA GLY A 61 -13.62 -3.76 3.74
C GLY A 61 -13.59 -2.87 2.51
N ASN A 62 -14.70 -2.20 2.23
CA ASN A 62 -14.80 -1.31 1.07
C ASN A 62 -13.89 -0.07 1.24
N PRO A 63 -12.88 0.15 0.38
CA PRO A 63 -11.97 1.29 0.51
C PRO A 63 -12.67 2.65 0.36
N TYR A 64 -13.80 2.72 -0.34
CA TYR A 64 -14.57 3.97 -0.49
C TYR A 64 -15.25 4.42 0.81
N ASP A 65 -15.50 3.50 1.73
CA ASP A 65 -16.03 3.84 3.05
C ASP A 65 -14.91 4.24 4.02
N ALA A 66 -13.67 3.82 3.75
CA ALA A 66 -12.51 4.06 4.59
C ALA A 66 -11.72 5.34 4.25
N TYR A 67 -11.71 5.75 2.97
CA TYR A 67 -10.87 6.86 2.49
C TYR A 67 -11.67 7.90 1.72
N LEU A 68 -11.55 9.15 2.16
CA LEU A 68 -11.99 10.31 1.37
C LEU A 68 -10.86 10.74 0.44
N PRO A 69 -11.15 11.12 -0.82
CA PRO A 69 -10.13 11.72 -1.68
C PRO A 69 -9.64 13.02 -1.04
N PRO A 70 -8.39 13.44 -1.34
CA PRO A 70 -7.95 14.78 -0.96
C PRO A 70 -8.97 15.79 -1.51
N SER A 71 -9.50 16.68 -0.66
CA SER A 71 -10.52 17.63 -1.06
C SER A 71 -10.06 18.43 -2.28
N ASP A 72 -10.78 18.29 -3.38
CA ASP A 72 -10.62 19.12 -4.55
C ASP A 72 -10.98 20.56 -4.15
N THR A 73 -9.98 21.42 -3.97
CA THR A 73 -10.17 22.85 -4.22
C THR A 73 -10.24 23.08 -5.73
N LEU A 74 -11.11 22.36 -6.43
CA LEU A 74 -11.49 22.70 -7.80
C LEU A 74 -12.45 23.89 -7.70
N PRO A 75 -12.12 25.07 -8.26
CA PRO A 75 -13.11 26.14 -8.34
C PRO A 75 -14.31 25.64 -9.15
N SER A 76 -15.50 25.76 -8.55
CA SER A 76 -16.78 25.43 -9.20
C SER A 76 -16.84 26.09 -10.58
N SER A 77 -17.06 25.28 -11.61
CA SER A 77 -17.17 25.74 -13.01
C SER A 77 -18.48 26.49 -13.31
N SER A 78 -19.08 27.16 -12.32
CA SER A 78 -20.31 27.95 -12.46
C SER A 78 -20.04 29.46 -12.54
N GLN A 79 -19.01 29.86 -13.29
CA GLN A 79 -18.81 31.23 -13.75
C GLN A 79 -18.26 31.22 -15.19
N ILE A 80 -19.11 30.88 -16.16
CA ILE A 80 -19.05 31.39 -17.53
C ILE A 80 -20.48 31.73 -17.95
#